data_AF-A0A1C0U0K6-F1
#
_entry.id   AF-A0A1C0U0K6-F1
#
_cell.length_a   1.000
_cell.length_b   1.000
_cell.length_c   1.000
_cell.angle_alpha   90.00
_cell.angle_beta   90.00
_cell.angle_gamma   90.00
#
_symmetry.space_group_name_H-M   'P 1'
#
loop_
_entity.id
_entity.type
_entity.pdbx_description
1 polymer ?
#
loop_
_entity_poly.entity_id
_entity_poly.type
_entity_poly.pdbx_seq_one_letter_code
_entity_poly.pdbx_strand_id
1 'polypeptide(L)'
;MPLEFHDQIASTGFSIIRAHKDINPFYLQYALRLPSTLEQFRKWSTGSSYPAILDEDVAKTLIPVPVRSEQDRIATLIIKALDERRKEIQKANENWENTLNEITNYLSINNISKKEAEESLDKNDNIKKHPTVTDELELLLNTLPPLTIDNESGRRKQKINNKYTPWIHIISATSLIRK
;
A
#
# COMPACT_ATOMS: atom_id res chain seq x y z
N MET A 1 17.29 -7.58 -13.93
CA MET A 1 15.98 -7.38 -14.56
C MET A 1 15.31 -8.73 -14.72
N PRO A 2 14.01 -8.85 -14.43
CA PRO A 2 13.29 -10.11 -14.63
C PRO A 2 13.34 -10.51 -16.11
N LEU A 3 13.74 -11.75 -16.42
CA LEU A 3 13.77 -12.24 -17.81
C LEU A 3 12.35 -12.41 -18.39
N GLU A 4 11.35 -12.56 -17.52
CA GLU A 4 9.94 -12.71 -17.89
C GLU A 4 9.39 -11.53 -18.72
N PHE A 5 10.03 -10.36 -18.65
CA PHE A 5 9.63 -9.17 -19.39
C PHE A 5 10.47 -8.88 -20.64
N HIS A 6 11.28 -9.84 -21.11
CA HIS A 6 11.96 -9.70 -22.38
C HIS A 6 10.96 -9.67 -23.54
N ASP A 7 11.18 -8.77 -24.51
CA ASP A 7 10.32 -8.54 -25.67
C ASP A 7 8.83 -8.26 -25.38
N GLN A 8 8.53 -7.77 -24.17
CA GLN A 8 7.18 -7.34 -23.81
C GLN A 8 6.91 -5.89 -24.25
N ILE A 9 5.63 -5.56 -24.37
CA ILE A 9 5.16 -4.24 -24.80
C ILE A 9 4.91 -3.36 -23.57
N ALA A 10 5.47 -2.15 -23.58
CA ALA A 10 5.18 -1.11 -22.61
C ALA A 10 4.22 -0.06 -23.19
N SER A 11 3.52 0.66 -22.31
CA SER A 11 2.70 1.81 -22.71
C SER A 11 3.57 2.91 -23.33
N THR A 12 3.00 3.67 -24.26
CA THR A 12 3.67 4.81 -24.93
C THR A 12 4.03 5.96 -23.96
N GLY A 13 3.48 5.95 -22.74
CA GLY A 13 3.85 6.90 -21.69
C GLY A 13 5.20 6.62 -21.02
N PHE A 14 5.94 5.59 -21.43
CA PHE A 14 7.25 5.24 -20.88
C PHE A 14 8.35 5.36 -21.91
N SER A 15 9.41 6.10 -21.57
CA SER A 15 10.64 6.12 -22.35
C SER A 15 11.44 4.83 -22.13
N ILE A 16 11.81 4.16 -23.22
CA ILE A 16 12.57 2.91 -23.17
C ILE A 16 14.08 3.23 -23.22
N ILE A 17 14.79 2.96 -22.13
CA ILE A 17 16.23 3.16 -22.03
C ILE A 17 16.94 1.80 -22.08
N ARG A 18 17.83 1.62 -23.07
CA ARG A 18 18.69 0.43 -23.19
C ARG A 18 20.13 0.78 -22.85
N ALA A 19 20.77 -0.03 -22.01
CA ALA A 19 22.17 0.16 -21.64
C ALA A 19 23.08 -0.04 -22.85
N HIS A 20 24.10 0.83 -22.98
CA HIS A 20 25.20 0.61 -23.91
C HIS A 20 26.05 -0.58 -23.46
N LYS A 21 26.84 -1.17 -24.37
CA LYS A 21 27.67 -2.37 -24.10
C LYS A 21 28.63 -2.18 -22.91
N ASP A 22 29.11 -0.96 -22.70
CA ASP A 22 30.08 -0.62 -21.66
C ASP A 22 29.44 -0.28 -20.31
N ILE A 23 28.09 -0.21 -20.26
CA ILE A 23 27.35 0.17 -19.06
C ILE A 23 26.67 -1.07 -18.49
N ASN A 24 26.90 -1.34 -17.20
CA ASN A 24 26.15 -2.36 -16.49
C ASN A 24 24.66 -1.94 -16.38
N PRO A 25 23.69 -2.73 -16.86
CA PRO A 25 22.26 -2.35 -16.81
C PRO A 25 21.71 -2.12 -15.40
N PHE A 26 22.21 -2.85 -14.40
CA PHE A 26 21.81 -2.67 -13.01
C PHE A 26 22.38 -1.38 -12.41
N TYR A 27 23.60 -1.03 -12.81
CA TYR A 27 24.17 0.28 -12.48
C TYR A 27 23.37 1.41 -13.13
N LEU A 28 23.01 1.29 -14.42
CA LEU A 28 22.20 2.29 -15.12
C LEU A 28 20.87 2.55 -14.42
N GLN A 29 20.18 1.50 -13.98
CA GLN A 29 18.93 1.61 -13.24
C GLN A 29 19.09 2.47 -11.97
N TYR A 30 20.24 2.36 -11.29
CA TYR A 30 20.57 3.17 -10.14
C TYR A 30 20.97 4.59 -10.52
N ALA A 31 21.82 4.75 -11.55
CA ALA A 31 22.29 6.04 -12.04
C ALA A 31 21.12 6.97 -12.39
N LEU A 32 20.05 6.42 -13.00
CA LEU A 32 18.82 7.16 -13.32
C LEU A 32 18.03 7.65 -12.10
N ARG A 33 18.30 7.11 -10.91
CA ARG A 33 17.67 7.48 -9.63
C ARG A 33 18.56 8.39 -8.78
N LEU A 34 19.75 8.74 -9.26
CA LEU A 34 20.62 9.68 -8.56
C LEU A 34 19.96 11.06 -8.47
N PRO A 35 20.17 11.80 -7.37
CA PRO A 35 19.63 13.15 -7.23
C PRO A 35 19.97 14.05 -8.41
N SER A 36 21.23 14.01 -8.88
CA SER A 36 21.69 14.78 -10.04
C SER A 36 20.91 14.47 -11.33
N THR A 37 20.49 13.23 -11.50
CA THR A 37 19.72 12.78 -12.67
C THR A 37 18.25 13.13 -12.53
N LEU A 38 17.69 12.95 -11.33
CA LEU A 38 16.31 13.37 -11.04
C LEU A 38 16.12 14.88 -11.18
N GLU A 39 17.11 15.70 -10.82
CA GLU A 39 17.06 17.15 -11.04
C GLU A 39 17.06 17.51 -12.52
N GLN A 40 17.82 16.79 -13.36
CA GLN A 40 17.76 16.98 -14.81
C GLN A 40 16.38 16.62 -15.37
N PHE A 41 15.79 15.51 -14.92
CA PHE A 41 14.43 15.14 -15.30
C PHE A 41 13.41 16.19 -14.88
N ARG A 42 13.49 16.69 -13.64
CA ARG A 42 12.62 17.77 -13.15
C ARG A 42 12.73 19.05 -13.96
N LYS A 43 13.95 19.40 -14.40
CA LYS A 43 14.20 20.60 -15.21
C LYS A 43 13.60 20.48 -16.62
N TRP A 44 13.61 19.28 -17.20
CA TRP A 44 13.07 19.04 -18.55
C TRP A 44 11.61 18.65 -18.57
N SER A 45 11.05 18.26 -17.42
CA SER A 45 9.63 18.08 -17.26
C SER A 45 8.87 19.37 -17.56
N THR A 46 7.91 19.31 -18.48
CA THR A 46 7.07 20.44 -18.89
C THR A 46 5.60 20.15 -18.64
N GLY A 47 4.81 21.19 -18.38
CA GLY A 47 3.37 21.08 -18.03
C GLY A 47 3.09 21.37 -16.55
N SER A 48 2.00 22.08 -16.27
CA SER A 48 1.64 22.53 -14.91
C SER A 48 0.88 21.46 -14.11
N SER A 49 -0.05 20.75 -14.74
CA SER A 49 -0.93 19.78 -14.06
C SER A 49 -0.44 18.33 -14.15
N TYR A 50 0.35 17.99 -15.18
CA TYR A 50 0.94 16.67 -15.37
C TYR A 50 2.29 16.81 -16.08
N PRO A 51 3.38 17.05 -15.33
CA PRO A 51 4.69 17.23 -15.92
C PRO A 51 5.11 15.99 -16.71
N ALA A 52 5.40 16.17 -18.01
CA ALA A 52 5.86 15.12 -18.90
C ALA A 52 7.29 15.41 -19.36
N ILE A 53 8.08 14.36 -19.56
CA ILE A 53 9.43 14.44 -20.12
C ILE A 53 9.43 13.80 -21.51
N LEU A 54 10.08 14.46 -22.47
CA LEU A 54 10.21 13.95 -23.83
C LEU A 54 11.39 12.97 -23.93
N ASP A 55 11.27 11.99 -24.82
CA ASP A 55 12.34 11.00 -25.08
C ASP A 55 13.67 11.67 -25.46
N GLU A 56 13.60 12.76 -26.22
CA GLU A 56 14.75 13.57 -26.62
C GLU A 56 15.48 14.19 -25.43
N ASP A 57 14.75 14.56 -24.37
CA ASP A 57 15.33 15.13 -23.18
C ASP A 57 15.89 14.04 -22.26
N VAL A 58 15.21 12.90 -22.15
CA VAL A 58 15.76 11.71 -21.49
C VAL A 58 17.10 11.29 -22.12
N ALA A 59 17.23 11.38 -23.44
CA ALA A 59 18.47 11.07 -24.15
C ALA A 59 19.61 12.05 -23.87
N LYS A 60 19.32 13.29 -23.45
CA LYS A 60 20.32 14.31 -23.09
C LYS A 60 20.80 14.17 -21.64
N THR A 61 20.18 13.32 -20.83
CA THR A 61 20.53 13.15 -19.41
C THR A 61 21.97 12.70 -19.24
N LEU A 62 22.71 13.46 -18.43
CA LEU A 62 24.06 13.11 -18.04
C LEU A 62 24.02 12.27 -16.77
N ILE A 63 24.73 11.14 -16.81
CA ILE A 63 24.96 10.26 -15.66
C ILE A 63 26.47 10.10 -15.44
N PRO A 64 26.92 9.92 -14.19
CA PRO A 64 28.29 9.49 -13.95
C PRO A 64 28.49 8.09 -14.52
N VAL A 65 29.65 7.84 -15.13
CA VAL A 65 30.01 6.52 -15.67
C VAL A 65 31.41 6.15 -15.16
N PRO A 66 31.50 5.44 -14.02
CA PRO A 66 32.77 4.96 -13.52
C PRO A 66 33.30 3.79 -14.36
N VAL A 67 34.52 3.34 -14.07
CA VAL A 67 35.09 2.14 -14.72
C VAL A 67 34.22 0.90 -14.49
N ARG A 68 34.27 -0.06 -15.42
CA ARG A 68 33.38 -1.22 -15.41
C ARG A 68 33.38 -2.01 -14.10
N SER A 69 34.55 -2.23 -13.50
CA SER A 69 34.69 -2.92 -12.21
C SER A 69 33.92 -2.22 -11.08
N GLU A 70 33.93 -0.90 -11.06
CA GLU A 70 33.21 -0.11 -10.06
C GLU A 70 31.70 -0.11 -10.32
N GLN A 71 31.28 -0.06 -11.59
CA GLN A 71 29.88 -0.24 -11.95
C GLN A 71 29.34 -1.60 -11.45
N ASP A 72 30.11 -2.67 -11.66
CA ASP A 72 29.74 -4.01 -11.25
C ASP A 72 29.68 -4.12 -9.71
N ARG A 73 30.66 -3.52 -9.00
CA ARG A 73 30.67 -3.46 -7.53
C ARG A 73 29.41 -2.77 -6.98
N ILE A 74 29.06 -1.60 -7.53
CA ILE A 74 27.86 -0.85 -7.14
C ILE A 74 26.61 -1.66 -7.43
N ALA A 75 26.52 -2.28 -8.61
CA ALA A 75 25.38 -3.12 -9.00
C ALA A 75 25.18 -4.28 -8.01
N THR A 76 26.25 -4.99 -7.62
CA THR A 76 26.17 -6.09 -6.65
C THR A 76 25.63 -5.63 -5.30
N LEU A 77 26.11 -4.49 -4.78
CA LEU A 77 25.64 -3.95 -3.50
C LEU A 77 24.14 -3.62 -3.53
N ILE A 78 23.68 -3.04 -4.65
CA ILE A 78 22.27 -2.65 -4.82
C ILE A 78 21.37 -3.88 -4.94
N ILE A 79 21.77 -4.87 -5.74
CA ILE A 79 21.00 -6.12 -5.89
C ILE A 79 20.84 -6.80 -4.53
N LYS A 80 21.93 -6.91 -3.76
CA LYS A 80 21.90 -7.50 -2.42
C LYS A 80 20.92 -6.76 -1.49
N ALA A 81 21.01 -5.43 -1.44
CA ALA A 81 20.13 -4.62 -0.60
C ALA A 81 18.64 -4.72 -1.02
N LEU A 82 18.37 -4.79 -2.32
CA LEU A 82 17.01 -4.97 -2.85
C LEU A 82 16.44 -6.34 -2.49
N ASP A 83 17.26 -7.39 -2.54
CA ASP A 83 16.82 -8.74 -2.17
C ASP A 83 16.55 -8.87 -0.67
N GLU A 84 17.40 -8.28 0.17
CA GLU A 84 17.16 -8.19 1.62
C GLU A 84 15.86 -7.45 1.92
N ARG A 85 15.65 -6.28 1.29
CA ARG A 85 14.41 -5.52 1.42
C ARG A 85 13.19 -6.32 0.99
N ARG A 86 13.27 -7.03 -0.14
CA ARG A 86 12.14 -7.83 -0.66
C ARG A 86 11.75 -8.94 0.32
N LYS A 87 12.73 -9.61 0.93
CA LYS A 87 12.51 -10.67 1.93
C LYS A 87 11.76 -10.15 3.15
N GLU A 88 12.18 -9.00 3.69
CA GLU A 88 11.52 -8.41 4.87
C GLU A 88 10.09 -7.96 4.57
N ILE A 89 9.86 -7.33 3.41
CA ILE A 89 8.50 -6.95 2.98
C ILE A 89 7.62 -8.21 2.83
N GLN A 90 8.15 -9.26 2.22
CA GLN A 90 7.41 -10.51 2.03
C GLN A 90 7.00 -11.13 3.38
N LYS A 91 7.93 -11.22 4.32
CA LYS A 91 7.66 -11.72 5.68
C LYS A 91 6.61 -10.88 6.40
N ALA A 92 6.67 -9.55 6.26
CA ALA A 92 5.69 -8.65 6.87
C ALA A 92 4.29 -8.86 6.26
N ASN A 93 4.20 -9.03 4.94
CA ASN A 93 2.94 -9.29 4.24
C ASN A 93 2.33 -10.64 4.65
N GLU A 94 3.14 -11.70 4.73
CA GLU A 94 2.69 -13.03 5.18
C GLU A 94 2.14 -12.98 6.61
N ASN A 95 2.82 -12.28 7.51
CA ASN A 95 2.34 -12.10 8.88
C ASN A 95 1.01 -11.32 8.94
N TRP A 96 0.87 -10.28 8.12
CA TRP A 96 -0.37 -9.53 7.99
C TRP A 96 -1.53 -10.41 7.51
N GLU A 97 -1.32 -11.18 6.44
CA GLU A 97 -2.31 -12.09 5.88
C GLU A 97 -2.72 -13.17 6.90
N ASN A 98 -1.76 -13.76 7.61
CA ASN A 98 -2.05 -14.72 8.67
C ASN A 98 -2.91 -14.11 9.78
N THR A 99 -2.57 -12.89 10.23
CA THR A 99 -3.35 -12.17 11.25
C THR A 99 -4.78 -11.89 10.77
N LEU A 100 -4.96 -11.45 9.52
CA LEU A 100 -6.29 -11.23 8.94
C LEU A 100 -7.09 -12.53 8.83
N ASN A 101 -6.45 -13.64 8.45
CA ASN A 101 -7.09 -14.94 8.35
C ASN A 101 -7.51 -15.45 9.73
N GLU A 102 -6.67 -15.30 10.76
CA GLU A 102 -7.02 -15.63 12.14
C GLU A 102 -8.23 -14.85 12.63
N ILE A 103 -8.24 -13.52 12.42
CA ILE A 103 -9.37 -12.67 12.80
C ILE A 103 -10.62 -13.06 12.02
N THR A 104 -10.50 -13.27 10.71
CA THR A 104 -11.62 -13.67 9.84
C THR A 104 -12.22 -15.01 10.28
N ASN A 105 -11.37 -15.98 10.62
CA ASN A 105 -11.80 -17.28 11.13
C ASN A 105 -12.47 -17.14 12.49
N TYR A 106 -11.90 -16.36 13.41
CA TYR A 106 -12.51 -16.08 14.71
C TYR A 106 -13.89 -15.44 14.57
N LEU A 107 -14.03 -14.43 13.71
CA LEU A 107 -15.32 -13.76 13.48
C LEU A 107 -16.33 -14.68 12.77
N SER A 108 -15.88 -15.50 11.82
CA SER A 108 -16.72 -16.48 11.14
C SER A 108 -17.23 -17.56 12.10
N ILE A 109 -16.35 -18.11 12.93
CA ILE A 109 -16.68 -19.14 13.93
C ILE A 109 -17.60 -18.56 15.00
N ASN A 110 -17.35 -17.34 15.49
CA ASN A 110 -18.21 -16.72 16.50
C ASN A 110 -19.56 -16.28 15.95
N ASN A 111 -19.67 -15.98 14.66
CA ASN A 111 -20.97 -15.75 14.03
C ASN A 111 -21.77 -17.05 13.84
N ILE A 112 -21.10 -18.19 13.70
CA ILE A 112 -21.74 -19.52 13.72
C ILE A 112 -22.14 -19.87 15.16
N SER A 113 -21.23 -19.67 16.11
CA SER A 113 -21.47 -19.96 17.52
C SER A 113 -22.52 -19.03 18.14
N LYS A 114 -22.67 -17.77 17.69
CA LYS A 114 -23.80 -16.89 18.08
C LYS A 114 -25.15 -17.30 17.50
N LYS A 115 -25.20 -17.99 16.36
CA LYS A 115 -26.44 -18.60 15.87
C LYS A 115 -26.86 -19.82 16.70
N GLU A 116 -25.91 -20.46 17.39
CA GLU A 116 -26.15 -21.63 18.25
C GLU A 116 -26.22 -21.26 19.75
N ALA A 117 -25.66 -20.12 20.16
CA ALA A 117 -25.55 -19.66 21.56
C ALA A 117 -26.57 -18.58 21.98
N GLU A 118 -27.64 -18.34 21.21
CA GLU A 118 -28.87 -17.79 21.82
C GLU A 118 -29.58 -18.83 22.71
N GLU A 119 -29.11 -20.09 22.74
CA GLU A 119 -29.65 -21.14 23.62
C GLU A 119 -28.78 -21.47 24.86
N SER A 120 -27.59 -20.90 25.06
CA SER A 120 -26.92 -21.01 26.38
C SER A 120 -25.83 -19.98 26.65
N LEU A 121 -26.01 -19.26 27.76
CA LEU A 121 -25.05 -18.36 28.39
C LEU A 121 -23.88 -19.16 28.99
N ASP A 122 -22.62 -18.75 28.75
CA ASP A 122 -21.67 -18.17 29.73
C ASP A 122 -20.20 -18.27 29.23
N LYS A 123 -19.46 -17.16 29.40
CA LYS A 123 -18.01 -17.03 29.65
C LYS A 123 -16.99 -17.77 28.75
N ASN A 124 -16.17 -17.01 28.01
CA ASN A 124 -14.72 -17.07 28.25
C ASN A 124 -13.93 -15.90 27.63
N ASP A 125 -13.28 -15.16 28.52
CA ASP A 125 -12.23 -14.18 28.22
C ASP A 125 -10.91 -14.91 27.96
N ASN A 126 -10.38 -14.85 26.73
CA ASN A 126 -8.93 -14.87 26.50
C ASN A 126 -8.57 -14.56 25.05
N ILE A 127 -8.45 -13.27 24.72
CA ILE A 127 -7.64 -12.82 23.59
C ILE A 127 -6.44 -12.10 24.18
N LYS A 128 -5.24 -12.65 23.96
CA LYS A 128 -3.98 -12.08 24.43
C LYS A 128 -3.83 -10.66 23.88
N LYS A 129 -3.89 -9.66 24.76
CA LYS A 129 -3.71 -8.23 24.45
C LYS A 129 -2.28 -7.97 23.99
N HIS A 130 -2.11 -7.45 22.78
CA HIS A 130 -0.84 -6.85 22.35
C HIS A 130 -0.71 -5.45 23.00
N PRO A 131 0.47 -5.06 23.55
CA PRO A 131 0.51 -4.12 24.68
C PRO A 131 0.40 -2.63 24.35
N THR A 132 0.44 -2.22 23.08
CA THR A 132 0.70 -0.80 22.76
C THR A 132 -0.56 0.01 22.46
N VAL A 133 -1.73 -0.64 22.33
CA VAL A 133 -2.83 -0.01 21.58
C VAL A 133 -4.15 0.05 22.38
N THR A 134 -4.23 -0.51 23.59
CA THR A 134 -5.53 -0.54 24.31
C THR A 134 -5.92 0.82 24.85
N ASP A 135 -5.01 1.52 25.54
CA ASP A 135 -5.40 2.68 26.35
C ASP A 135 -5.58 3.94 25.48
N GLU A 136 -4.74 4.10 24.45
CA GLU A 136 -4.86 5.18 23.47
C GLU A 136 -6.06 5.01 22.54
N LEU A 137 -6.38 3.78 22.11
CA LEU A 137 -7.60 3.54 21.31
C LEU A 137 -8.86 3.67 22.15
N GLU A 138 -8.86 3.21 23.40
CA GLU A 138 -10.01 3.39 24.29
C GLU A 138 -10.28 4.88 24.51
N LEU A 139 -9.23 5.68 24.72
CA LEU A 139 -9.35 7.13 24.81
C LEU A 139 -9.89 7.73 23.50
N LEU A 140 -9.34 7.34 22.34
CA LEU A 140 -9.79 7.84 21.04
C LEU A 140 -11.25 7.48 20.76
N LEU A 141 -11.66 6.23 20.99
CA LEU A 141 -13.03 5.77 20.82
C LEU A 141 -14.03 6.53 21.71
N ASN A 142 -13.63 6.88 22.93
CA ASN A 142 -14.46 7.66 23.84
C ASN A 142 -14.60 9.14 23.43
N THR A 143 -13.67 9.65 22.60
CA THR A 143 -13.74 11.02 22.06
C THR A 143 -14.53 11.13 20.76
N LEU A 144 -14.83 10.01 20.10
CA LEU A 144 -15.56 10.03 18.82
C LEU A 144 -17.06 10.31 19.03
N PRO A 145 -17.67 11.17 18.20
CA PRO A 145 -19.11 11.39 18.25
C PRO A 145 -19.86 10.09 17.89
N PRO A 146 -21.08 9.90 18.43
CA PRO A 146 -21.88 8.71 18.13
C PRO A 146 -22.19 8.65 16.62
N LEU A 147 -22.14 7.45 16.05
CA LEU A 147 -22.52 7.22 14.66
C LEU A 147 -23.99 7.63 14.45
N THR A 148 -24.22 8.62 13.59
CA THR A 148 -25.56 9.04 13.20
C THR A 148 -25.89 8.43 11.84
N ILE A 149 -26.99 7.70 11.78
CA ILE A 149 -27.63 7.33 10.51
C ILE A 149 -28.58 8.45 10.10
N ASP A 150 -28.44 8.91 8.85
CA ASP A 150 -29.43 9.78 8.24
C ASP A 150 -30.65 8.93 7.89
N ASN A 151 -31.67 8.95 8.75
CA ASN A 151 -32.96 8.40 8.37
C ASN A 151 -33.57 9.35 7.33
N GLU A 152 -33.73 8.88 6.09
CA GLU A 152 -34.61 9.47 5.09
C GLU A 152 -36.05 9.38 5.58
N SER A 153 -36.45 10.30 6.45
CA SER A 153 -37.79 10.85 6.62
C SER A 153 -37.85 11.53 7.99
N GLY A 154 -38.06 12.84 7.98
CA GLY A 154 -38.01 13.66 9.18
C GLY A 154 -38.93 13.15 10.30
N ARG A 155 -38.34 12.65 11.38
CA ARG A 155 -38.82 12.75 12.77
C ARG A 155 -37.76 12.20 13.74
N ARG A 156 -37.27 13.09 14.62
CA ARG A 156 -36.42 12.89 15.81
C ARG A 156 -35.09 12.14 15.60
N LYS A 157 -33.98 12.88 15.78
CA LYS A 157 -32.65 12.31 16.07
C LYS A 157 -32.72 11.53 17.40
N GLN A 158 -32.79 10.20 17.35
CA GLN A 158 -32.61 9.38 18.54
C GLN A 158 -31.11 9.23 18.81
N LYS A 159 -30.68 9.66 20.00
CA LYS A 159 -29.34 9.34 20.52
C LYS A 159 -29.31 7.86 20.84
N ILE A 160 -28.57 7.09 20.06
CA ILE A 160 -28.26 5.70 20.40
C ILE A 160 -27.14 5.76 21.43
N ASN A 161 -27.40 5.25 22.64
CA ASN A 161 -26.41 5.24 23.71
C ASN A 161 -25.36 4.18 23.36
N ASN A 162 -24.09 4.59 23.28
CA ASN A 162 -22.98 3.74 22.84
C ASN A 162 -22.64 2.68 23.89
N LYS A 163 -23.47 1.64 24.01
CA LYS A 163 -23.13 0.37 24.63
C LYS A 163 -23.29 -0.69 23.54
N TYR A 164 -22.18 -0.98 22.86
CA TYR A 164 -21.97 -2.18 22.04
C TYR A 164 -23.21 -2.69 21.29
N THR A 165 -23.57 -2.03 20.18
CA THR A 165 -24.51 -2.59 19.20
C THR A 165 -23.73 -3.37 18.13
N PRO A 166 -23.92 -4.70 18.00
CA PRO A 166 -23.33 -5.47 16.91
C PRO A 166 -24.14 -5.18 15.62
N TRP A 167 -23.45 -4.58 14.64
CA TRP A 167 -23.75 -4.39 13.21
C TRP A 167 -25.21 -4.59 12.71
N ILE A 168 -25.79 -3.51 12.16
CA ILE A 168 -26.83 -3.59 11.12
C ILE A 168 -26.29 -2.88 9.86
N HIS A 169 -26.16 -3.67 8.80
CA HIS A 169 -25.99 -3.36 7.37
C HIS A 169 -25.69 -1.90 6.96
N ILE A 170 -24.46 -1.62 6.53
CA ILE A 170 -24.15 -0.45 5.69
C ILE A 170 -23.58 -0.94 4.36
N ILE A 171 -24.47 -1.29 3.43
CA ILE A 171 -24.24 -1.09 2.01
C ILE A 171 -25.54 -0.52 1.45
N SER A 172 -25.61 0.81 1.34
CA SER A 172 -26.43 1.46 0.32
C SER A 172 -25.46 2.09 -0.66
N ALA A 173 -25.29 1.42 -1.80
CA ALA A 173 -24.67 2.00 -2.97
C ALA A 173 -25.58 3.13 -3.47
N THR A 174 -25.07 4.35 -3.57
CA THR A 174 -25.73 5.38 -4.36
C THR A 174 -24.75 5.98 -5.35
N SER A 175 -24.81 5.44 -6.56
CA SER A 175 -24.41 6.11 -7.79
C SER A 175 -25.06 7.49 -7.84
N LEU A 176 -24.27 8.56 -7.72
CA LEU A 176 -24.66 9.88 -8.17
C LEU A 176 -23.99 10.16 -9.52
N ILE A 177 -24.64 9.70 -10.59
CA ILE A 177 -24.57 10.36 -11.89
C ILE A 177 -25.71 11.38 -11.88
N ARG A 178 -25.39 12.67 -12.02
CA ARG A 178 -26.33 13.65 -12.56
C ARG A 178 -25.64 14.50 -13.62
N LYS A 179 -26.29 14.52 -14.78
CA LYS A 179 -26.12 15.46 -15.90
C LYS A 179 -26.54 16.87 -15.47
#